data_AF-M2NHZ4-F1
#
_entry.id   AF-M2NHZ4-F1
#
_cell.length_a   1.000
_cell.length_b   1.000
_cell.length_c   1.000
_cell.angle_alpha   90.00
_cell.angle_beta   90.00
_cell.angle_gamma   90.00
#
_symmetry.space_group_name_H-M   'P 1'
#
loop_
_entity.id
_entity.type
_entity.pdbx_description
1 polymer ?
#
loop_
_entity_poly.entity_id
_entity_poly.type
_entity_poly.pdbx_seq_one_letter_code
_entity_poly.pdbx_strand_id
1 'polypeptide(L)' 'MCIQVVERYSVCRCLYYKHAVDPCAARSQRGHHVQERVVLVGYACSQHSRHRSTPVFHTQQHSQPDSGYASWNARHSK' A
#
# COMPACT_ATOMS: atom_id res chain seq x y z
N MET A 1 -11.13 21.07 11.31
CA MET A 1 -10.03 21.03 10.32
C MET A 1 -9.78 19.58 9.98
N CYS A 2 -9.83 19.22 8.69
CA CYS A 2 -9.52 17.85 8.26
C CYS A 2 -8.00 17.75 8.04
N ILE A 3 -7.41 16.62 8.36
CA ILE A 3 -5.96 16.40 8.21
C ILE A 3 -5.76 15.34 7.12
N GLN A 4 -4.74 15.55 6.30
CA GLN A 4 -4.25 14.52 5.41
C GLN A 4 -2.77 14.31 5.67
N VAL A 5 -2.41 13.13 6.16
CA VAL A 5 -1.02 12.78 6.36
C VAL A 5 -0.39 12.46 5.00
N VAL A 6 0.69 13.17 4.71
CA VAL A 6 1.50 12.94 3.52
C VAL A 6 2.88 12.52 3.97
N GLU A 7 3.22 11.28 3.67
CA GLU A 7 4.53 10.73 3.99
C GLU A 7 5.49 11.02 2.85
N ARG A 8 6.61 11.65 3.18
CA ARG A 8 7.65 11.99 2.22
C ARG A 8 8.99 11.50 2.68
N TYR A 9 9.83 11.18 1.74
CA TYR A 9 11.16 10.72 2.06
C TYR A 9 12.06 11.81 2.61
N SER A 10 12.84 11.54 3.66
CA SER A 10 13.60 12.60 4.35
C SER A 10 14.64 13.30 3.46
N VAL A 11 15.27 12.55 2.54
CA VAL A 11 16.40 13.04 1.73
C VAL A 11 15.96 13.80 0.50
N CYS A 12 15.16 13.19 -0.38
CA CYS A 12 14.72 13.86 -1.61
C CYS A 12 13.29 14.39 -1.54
N ARG A 13 12.58 14.24 -0.42
CA ARG A 13 11.20 14.73 -0.22
C ARG A 13 10.17 14.19 -1.21
N CYS A 14 10.49 13.12 -1.95
CA CYS A 14 9.54 12.43 -2.82
C CYS A 14 8.36 11.87 -2.01
N LEU A 15 7.21 11.72 -2.67
CA LEU A 15 6.05 11.09 -2.06
C LEU A 15 6.36 9.61 -1.78
N TYR A 16 6.27 9.24 -0.51
CA TYR A 16 6.27 7.85 -0.11
C TYR A 16 4.85 7.31 -0.17
N TYR A 17 3.93 7.95 0.55
CA TYR A 17 2.54 7.55 0.62
C TYR A 17 1.63 8.75 0.93
N LYS A 18 0.43 8.75 0.36
CA LYS A 18 -0.60 9.75 0.63
C LYS A 18 -1.80 9.06 1.25
N HIS A 19 -2.06 9.36 2.52
CA HIS A 19 -3.18 8.77 3.25
C HIS A 19 -4.51 9.37 2.78
N ALA A 20 -5.59 8.68 3.10
CA ALA A 20 -6.92 9.27 3.01
C ALA A 20 -7.02 10.48 3.97
N VAL A 21 -7.98 11.37 3.70
CA VAL A 21 -8.27 12.47 4.62
C VAL A 21 -8.92 11.89 5.88
N ASP A 22 -8.38 12.24 7.03
CA ASP A 22 -8.91 11.80 8.32
C ASP A 22 -10.36 12.28 8.48
N PRO A 23 -11.27 11.41 8.94
CA PRO A 23 -12.62 11.81 9.26
C PRO A 23 -12.59 12.96 10.28
N CYS A 24 -13.09 14.12 9.89
CA CYS A 24 -13.26 15.25 10.79
C CYS A 24 -14.74 15.60 10.95
N ALA A 25 -15.10 16.22 12.08
CA ALA A 25 -16.49 16.60 12.38
C ALA A 25 -17.12 17.52 11.31
N ALA A 26 -16.28 18.26 10.57
CA ALA A 26 -16.71 19.15 9.49
C ALA A 26 -16.86 18.46 8.13
N ARG A 27 -16.72 17.12 8.04
CA ARG A 27 -16.74 16.39 6.76
C ARG A 27 -18.03 16.62 5.95
N SER A 28 -19.15 16.89 6.62
CA SER A 28 -20.45 17.17 5.98
C SER A 28 -20.67 18.67 5.68
N GLN A 29 -19.78 19.54 6.16
CA GLN A 29 -19.86 20.98 5.93
C GLN A 29 -19.15 21.35 4.62
N ARG A 30 -19.78 22.15 3.76
CA ARG A 30 -19.14 22.64 2.53
C ARG A 30 -18.06 23.66 2.88
N GLY A 31 -16.94 23.62 2.16
CA GLY A 31 -15.84 24.59 2.33
C GLY A 31 -14.93 24.34 3.52
N HIS A 32 -14.97 23.17 4.16
CA HIS A 32 -14.02 22.87 5.23
C HIS A 32 -12.61 22.63 4.67
N HIS A 33 -11.62 23.27 5.29
CA HIS A 33 -10.23 23.17 4.84
C HIS A 33 -9.60 21.84 5.25
N VAL A 34 -8.96 21.19 4.28
CA VAL A 34 -8.05 20.05 4.50
C VAL A 34 -6.65 20.60 4.63
N GLN A 35 -5.97 20.23 5.71
CA GLN A 35 -4.59 20.58 5.94
C GLN A 35 -3.68 19.37 5.73
N GLU A 36 -2.75 19.50 4.79
CA GLU A 36 -1.72 18.49 4.61
C GLU A 36 -0.69 18.59 5.74
N ARG A 37 -0.37 17.44 6.33
CA ARG A 37 0.68 17.32 7.34
C ARG A 37 1.75 16.39 6.78
N VAL A 38 2.88 17.00 6.45
CA VAL A 38 4.02 16.26 5.91
C VAL A 38 4.77 15.63 7.07
N VAL A 39 4.90 14.31 7.00
CA VAL A 39 5.77 13.54 7.87
C VAL A 39 6.94 13.06 7.04
N LEU A 40 8.15 13.35 7.50
CA LEU A 40 9.35 12.82 6.87
C LEU A 40 9.59 11.41 7.36
N VAL A 41 9.54 10.46 6.44
CA VAL A 41 9.67 9.03 6.71
C VAL A 41 10.77 8.45 5.85
N GLY A 42 11.56 7.52 6.38
CA GLY A 42 12.64 6.88 5.62
C GLY A 42 13.66 7.86 5.01
N TYR A 43 14.60 7.35 4.23
CA TYR A 43 15.68 8.10 3.58
C TYR A 43 15.70 7.66 2.12
N ALA A 44 15.47 8.51 1.09
CA ALA A 44 16.05 8.16 -0.23
C ALA A 44 16.16 9.22 -1.33
N CYS A 45 16.87 8.77 -2.35
CA CYS A 45 17.99 9.44 -2.99
C CYS A 45 18.69 8.33 -3.76
N SER A 46 19.13 8.53 -5.01
CA SER A 46 19.68 7.52 -5.96
C SER A 46 18.98 6.15 -6.04
N GLN A 47 17.93 5.97 -5.25
CA GLN A 47 17.27 4.75 -4.82
C GLN A 47 15.94 5.04 -4.08
N HIS A 48 15.19 6.11 -4.40
CA HIS A 48 13.76 5.80 -4.68
C HIS A 48 13.62 5.16 -6.06
N SER A 49 14.74 4.69 -6.59
CA SER A 49 15.26 4.96 -7.93
C SER A 49 15.76 3.67 -8.58
N ARG A 50 15.60 2.51 -7.92
CA ARG A 50 15.84 1.18 -8.50
C ARG A 50 14.62 0.27 -8.41
N HIS A 51 13.82 0.36 -7.34
CA HIS A 51 12.70 -0.53 -7.03
C HIS A 51 11.38 0.19 -6.74
N ARG A 52 10.88 0.98 -7.68
CA ARG A 52 9.42 0.90 -7.91
C ARG A 52 9.21 -0.09 -9.05
N SER A 53 9.76 -1.31 -8.91
CA SER A 53 9.38 -2.43 -9.76
C SER A 53 7.89 -2.63 -9.50
N THR A 54 7.10 -2.04 -10.40
CA THR A 54 5.69 -2.25 -10.70
C THR A 54 5.01 -3.32 -9.83
N PRO A 55 3.85 -3.06 -9.19
CA PRO A 55 2.94 -4.16 -8.90
C PRO A 55 2.51 -4.71 -10.26
N VAL A 56 3.21 -5.73 -10.73
CA VAL A 56 2.90 -6.41 -11.97
C VAL A 56 1.65 -7.24 -11.69
N PHE A 57 0.47 -6.63 -11.85
CA PHE A 57 -0.70 -7.39 -12.27
C PHE A 57 -0.51 -7.72 -13.75
N HIS A 58 0.42 -8.62 -14.06
CA HIS A 58 0.35 -9.31 -15.33
C HIS A 58 -0.85 -10.26 -15.21
N THR A 59 -1.97 -9.81 -15.75
CA THR A 59 -2.99 -10.68 -16.31
C THR A 59 -2.35 -11.45 -17.46
N GLN A 60 -1.46 -12.39 -17.15
CA GLN A 60 -0.93 -13.37 -18.08
C GLN A 60 -1.65 -14.66 -17.74
N GLN A 61 -2.63 -14.94 -18.59
CA GLN A 61 -3.23 -16.25 -18.81
C GLN A 61 -2.11 -17.30 -18.84
N HIS A 62 -1.90 -18.03 -17.74
CA HIS A 62 -1.10 -19.24 -17.75
C HIS A 62 -2.01 -20.37 -17.30
N SER A 63 -2.51 -21.05 -18.33
CA SER A 63 -3.02 -22.42 -18.33
C SER A 63 -2.44 -23.26 -17.19
N GLN A 64 -3.31 -23.71 -16.30
CA GLN A 64 -2.97 -24.71 -15.30
C GLN A 64 -2.46 -25.98 -15.99
N PRO A 65 -1.26 -26.49 -15.66
CA PRO A 65 -0.95 -27.89 -15.90
C PRO A 65 -1.55 -28.72 -14.76
N ASP A 66 -2.50 -29.56 -15.14
CA ASP A 66 -3.01 -30.71 -14.41
C ASP A 66 -1.84 -31.59 -13.93
N SER A 67 -1.81 -31.90 -12.63
CA SER A 67 -1.07 -33.04 -12.05
C SER A 67 -1.51 -33.24 -10.61
N GLY A 68 -2.45 -34.17 -10.44
CA GLY A 68 -2.95 -34.62 -9.15
C GLY A 68 -1.90 -35.37 -8.31
N TYR A 69 -2.03 -35.22 -7.00
CA TYR A 69 -1.68 -36.27 -6.06
C TYR A 69 -2.61 -36.20 -4.84
N ALA A 70 -3.18 -37.35 -4.50
CA ALA A 70 -4.38 -37.52 -3.70
C ALA A 70 -4.13 -37.61 -2.18
N SER A 71 -5.23 -37.47 -1.44
CA SER A 71 -5.47 -37.72 -0.02
C SER A 71 -4.54 -38.73 0.67
N TRP A 72 -4.04 -38.35 1.85
CA TRP A 72 -3.69 -39.30 2.90
C TRP A 72 -4.51 -39.01 4.14
N ASN A 73 -5.51 -39.87 4.37
CA ASN A 73 -6.22 -40.03 5.63
C ASN A 73 -5.20 -40.41 6.72
N ALA A 74 -4.99 -39.56 7.73
CA ALA A 74 -4.34 -39.97 8.97
C ALA A 74 -5.42 -40.43 9.97
N ARG A 75 -5.70 -41.73 9.98
CA ARG A 75 -6.42 -42.38 11.09
C ARG A 75 -5.52 -42.34 12.32
N HIS A 76 -5.95 -41.71 13.41
CA HIS A 76 -5.42 -42.00 14.74
C HIS A 76 -6.45 -42.84 15.50
N SER A 77 -6.18 -44.14 15.60
CA SER A 77 -6.71 -44.98 16.67
C SER A 77 -6.00 -44.62 17.98
N LYS A 78 -6.77 -44.32 19.02
CA LYS A 78 -6.61 -44.99 20.31
C LYS A 78 -7.92 -44.98 21.07
#